data_AF-A0A376X4E7-F1
#
_entry.id   AF-A0A376X4E7-F1
#
_cell.length_a   1.000
_cell.length_b   1.000
_cell.length_c   1.000
_cell.angle_alpha   90.00
_cell.angle_beta   90.00
_cell.angle_gamma   90.00
#
_symmetry.space_group_name_H-M   'P 1'
#
loop_
_entity.id
_entity.type
_entity.pdbx_description
1 polymer ?
#
loop_
_entity_poly.entity_id
_entity_poly.type
_entity_poly.pdbx_seq_one_letter_code
_entity_poly.pdbx_strand_id
1 'polypeptide(L)'
;MSRIERGGSNASLDAIEVLANALSVEPWQLLAPGPSEDNDSELLVPYAADGSCFHPGLASTRDGSFGVGDKAAQKRFGTFAEALEYLRSMETAKWRRPNPSGNWGIVSAVRWDKLRK
;
A
#
# COMPACT_ATOMS: atom_id res chain seq x y z
N MET A 1 -24.52 46.50 15.65
CA MET A 1 -24.37 45.88 14.33
C MET A 1 -22.91 45.54 14.13
N SER A 2 -22.62 44.25 14.02
CA SER A 2 -21.28 43.65 14.06
C SER A 2 -20.47 43.99 12.81
N ARG A 3 -19.24 44.50 12.98
CA ARG A 3 -18.26 44.61 11.89
C ARG A 3 -17.22 43.52 12.07
N ILE A 4 -17.38 42.46 11.29
CA ILE A 4 -16.43 41.35 11.19
C ILE A 4 -15.08 41.86 10.67
N GLU A 5 -14.09 41.94 11.53
CA GLU A 5 -12.69 42.14 11.15
C GLU A 5 -12.16 40.80 10.62
N ARG A 6 -12.26 40.63 9.29
CA ARG A 6 -11.65 39.48 8.60
C ARG A 6 -10.15 39.74 8.50
N GLY A 7 -9.43 39.43 9.57
CA GLY A 7 -7.97 39.36 9.57
C GLY A 7 -7.51 38.39 8.49
N GLY A 8 -7.07 38.93 7.36
CA GLY A 8 -6.42 38.17 6.31
C GLY A 8 -5.07 37.70 6.84
N SER A 9 -4.94 36.41 7.10
CA SER A 9 -3.66 35.78 7.42
C SER A 9 -2.72 35.94 6.22
N ASN A 10 -1.95 37.03 6.18
CA ASN A 10 -0.74 37.06 5.37
C ASN A 10 0.26 36.16 6.08
N ALA A 11 0.45 34.93 5.58
CA ALA A 11 1.67 34.22 5.87
C ALA A 11 2.81 35.10 5.33
N SER A 12 3.48 35.85 6.21
CA SER A 12 4.59 36.71 5.83
C SER A 12 5.68 35.84 5.19
N LEU A 13 6.35 36.37 4.17
CA LEU A 13 7.50 35.71 3.54
C LEU A 13 8.54 35.28 4.59
N ASP A 14 8.75 36.13 5.61
CA ASP A 14 9.58 35.86 6.79
C ASP A 14 9.22 34.56 7.52
N ALA A 15 7.92 34.27 7.66
CA ALA A 15 7.47 33.03 8.30
C ALA A 15 7.82 31.79 7.46
N ILE A 16 7.79 31.91 6.13
CA ILE A 16 8.17 30.83 5.21
C ILE A 16 9.68 30.58 5.31
N GLU A 17 10.49 31.64 5.35
CA GLU A 17 11.95 31.54 5.48
C GLU A 17 12.39 30.92 6.81
N VAL A 18 11.76 31.32 7.92
CA VAL A 18 12.03 30.76 9.25
C VAL A 18 11.72 29.26 9.30
N LEU A 19 10.59 28.85 8.73
CA LEU A 19 10.20 27.44 8.65
C LEU A 19 11.16 26.62 7.78
N ALA A 20 11.59 27.17 6.64
CA ALA A 20 12.52 26.51 5.73
C ALA A 20 13.89 26.26 6.40
N ASN A 21 14.41 27.29 7.08
CA ASN A 21 15.65 27.19 7.85
C ASN A 21 15.54 26.16 8.99
N ALA A 22 14.41 26.14 9.72
CA ALA A 22 14.18 25.18 10.80
C ALA A 22 14.15 23.72 10.30
N LEU A 23 13.63 23.50 9.09
CA LEU A 23 13.56 22.20 8.43
C LEU A 23 14.83 21.87 7.62
N SER A 24 15.80 22.78 7.54
CA SER A 24 17.01 22.66 6.72
C SER A 24 16.72 22.37 5.24
N VAL A 25 15.66 22.99 4.72
CA VAL A 25 15.25 22.92 3.31
C VAL A 25 15.20 24.32 2.71
N GLU A 26 15.28 24.42 1.39
CA GLU A 26 15.06 25.70 0.71
C GLU A 26 13.56 26.09 0.75
N PRO A 27 13.22 27.39 0.78
CA PRO A 27 11.84 27.86 0.94
C PRO A 27 10.89 27.41 -0.18
N TRP A 28 11.40 27.18 -1.39
CA TRP A 28 10.62 26.62 -2.49
C TRP A 28 10.31 25.12 -2.29
N GLN A 29 11.10 24.39 -1.49
CA GLN A 29 10.84 22.99 -1.15
C GLN A 29 9.68 22.81 -0.15
N LEU A 30 9.32 23.87 0.59
CA LEU A 30 8.12 23.87 1.44
C LEU A 30 6.83 23.88 0.61
N LEU A 31 6.90 24.45 -0.59
CA LEU A 31 5.78 24.61 -1.52
C LEU A 31 5.82 23.60 -2.66
N ALA A 32 6.98 22.98 -2.88
CA ALA A 32 7.06 21.80 -3.70
C ALA A 32 6.12 20.75 -3.07
N PRO A 33 5.33 20.01 -3.87
CA PRO A 33 4.94 18.70 -3.40
C PRO A 33 6.26 18.04 -3.00
N GLY A 34 6.39 17.54 -1.77
CA GLY A 34 7.60 16.81 -1.39
C GLY A 34 7.91 15.74 -2.43
N PRO A 35 9.00 14.97 -2.31
CA PRO A 35 8.88 13.60 -2.78
C PRO A 35 7.63 13.10 -2.06
N SER A 36 6.50 13.04 -2.77
CA SER A 36 5.49 12.07 -2.44
C SER A 36 6.35 10.84 -2.41
N GLU A 37 6.64 10.40 -1.20
CA GLU A 37 6.85 9.01 -0.90
C GLU A 37 5.57 8.31 -1.37
N ASP A 38 5.39 8.30 -2.69
CA ASP A 38 5.09 7.16 -3.51
C ASP A 38 6.16 6.12 -3.16
N ASN A 39 6.13 5.71 -1.88
CA ASN A 39 6.37 4.37 -1.43
C ASN A 39 5.27 3.47 -2.01
N ASP A 40 4.81 3.73 -3.25
CA ASP A 40 4.70 2.73 -4.31
C ASP A 40 6.12 2.15 -4.55
N SER A 41 6.72 1.67 -3.45
CA SER A 41 7.70 0.61 -3.49
C SER A 41 7.11 -0.37 -4.47
N GLU A 42 7.83 -0.63 -5.56
CA GLU A 42 7.44 -1.48 -6.67
C GLU A 42 7.13 -2.89 -6.13
N LEU A 43 5.99 -3.03 -5.47
CA LEU A 43 5.67 -4.15 -4.60
C LEU A 43 5.33 -5.27 -5.55
N LEU A 44 6.34 -6.08 -5.85
CA LEU A 44 6.18 -7.25 -6.68
C LEU A 44 5.28 -8.24 -5.94
N VAL A 45 4.10 -8.46 -6.51
CA VAL A 45 3.10 -9.40 -6.03
C VAL A 45 2.94 -10.52 -7.06
N PRO A 46 2.58 -11.73 -6.61
CA PRO A 46 2.29 -12.81 -7.53
C PRO A 46 0.95 -12.56 -8.23
N TYR A 47 0.95 -12.78 -9.55
CA TYR A 47 -0.23 -12.77 -10.42
C TYR A 47 -0.54 -14.20 -10.84
N ALA A 48 -1.81 -14.56 -10.80
CA ALA A 48 -2.30 -15.84 -11.29
C ALA A 48 -2.63 -15.77 -12.79
N ALA A 49 -2.85 -16.93 -13.41
CA ALA A 49 -3.19 -17.04 -14.84
C ALA A 49 -4.42 -16.22 -15.26
N ASP A 50 -5.38 -16.09 -14.36
CA ASP A 50 -6.63 -15.35 -14.54
C ASP A 50 -6.48 -13.82 -14.40
N GLY A 51 -5.26 -13.33 -14.17
CA GLY A 51 -4.96 -11.90 -13.99
C GLY A 51 -5.15 -11.38 -12.57
N SER A 52 -5.79 -12.14 -11.66
CA SER A 52 -5.89 -11.74 -10.26
C SER A 52 -4.52 -11.80 -9.56
N CYS A 53 -4.22 -10.77 -8.78
CA CYS A 53 -2.99 -10.68 -8.00
C CYS A 53 -3.24 -10.93 -6.51
N PHE A 54 -2.16 -11.15 -5.75
CA PHE A 54 -2.21 -11.10 -4.29
C PHE A 54 -2.19 -9.64 -3.84
N HIS A 55 -3.26 -9.18 -3.19
CA HIS A 55 -3.42 -7.80 -2.74
C HIS A 55 -4.00 -7.77 -1.31
N PRO A 56 -3.83 -6.67 -0.56
CA PRO A 56 -4.26 -6.58 0.85
C PRO A 56 -5.77 -6.78 1.06
N GLY A 57 -6.59 -6.58 0.02
CA GLY A 57 -8.03 -6.84 0.06
C GLY A 57 -8.43 -8.33 0.09
N LEU A 58 -7.47 -9.26 -0.01
CA LEU A 58 -7.70 -10.70 0.15
C LEU A 58 -7.71 -11.17 1.61
N ALA A 59 -7.55 -10.24 2.56
CA ALA A 59 -7.69 -10.51 3.98
C ALA A 59 -9.04 -11.20 4.28
N SER A 60 -9.02 -12.24 5.11
CA SER A 60 -10.24 -12.94 5.51
C SER A 60 -11.19 -11.99 6.24
N THR A 61 -12.45 -11.93 5.85
CA THR A 61 -13.46 -11.06 6.49
C THR A 61 -13.73 -11.40 7.96
N ARG A 62 -13.36 -12.60 8.41
CA ARG A 62 -13.60 -13.07 9.78
C ARG A 62 -12.50 -12.67 10.77
N ASP A 63 -11.25 -12.63 10.30
CA ASP A 63 -10.06 -12.59 11.16
C ASP A 63 -8.94 -11.70 10.59
N GLY A 64 -9.10 -11.16 9.39
CA GLY A 64 -8.09 -10.34 8.70
C GLY A 64 -6.90 -11.14 8.14
N SER A 65 -6.83 -12.45 8.37
CA SER A 65 -5.68 -13.26 7.95
C SER A 65 -5.67 -13.62 6.47
N PHE A 66 -4.46 -13.80 5.94
CA PHE A 66 -4.16 -14.19 4.57
C PHE A 66 -3.81 -15.68 4.49
N GLY A 67 -4.55 -16.45 3.70
CA GLY A 67 -4.27 -17.86 3.46
C GLY A 67 -3.31 -18.05 2.30
N VAL A 68 -2.12 -18.58 2.57
CA VAL A 68 -1.05 -18.82 1.58
C VAL A 68 -0.48 -20.23 1.73
N GLY A 69 0.18 -20.73 0.70
CA GLY A 69 0.72 -22.09 0.66
C GLY A 69 -0.14 -23.10 -0.10
N ASP A 70 0.45 -24.27 -0.29
CA ASP A 70 -0.19 -25.43 -0.90
C ASP A 70 -1.32 -26.00 -0.04
N LYS A 71 -2.20 -26.80 -0.65
CA LYS A 71 -3.30 -27.47 0.08
C LYS A 71 -2.80 -28.30 1.27
N ALA A 72 -1.61 -28.89 1.16
CA ALA A 72 -0.99 -29.70 2.21
C ALA A 72 -0.22 -28.88 3.27
N ALA A 73 0.16 -27.64 2.97
CA ALA A 73 1.01 -26.78 3.80
C ALA A 73 0.45 -25.36 3.91
N GLN A 74 -0.88 -25.25 4.03
CA GLN A 74 -1.55 -23.96 4.11
C GLN A 74 -1.19 -23.25 5.42
N LYS A 75 -0.61 -22.07 5.30
CA LYS A 75 -0.32 -21.16 6.41
C LYS A 75 -1.24 -19.96 6.36
N ARG A 76 -1.49 -19.39 7.54
CA ARG A 76 -2.26 -18.15 7.71
C ARG A 76 -1.36 -17.12 8.34
N PHE A 77 -1.32 -15.93 7.76
CA PHE A 77 -0.55 -14.79 8.27
C PHE A 77 -1.49 -13.65 8.63
N GLY A 78 -1.15 -12.89 9.67
CA GLY A 78 -1.94 -11.75 10.13
C GLY A 78 -1.76 -10.51 9.28
N THR A 79 -0.63 -10.39 8.58
CA THR A 79 -0.31 -9.22 7.75
C THR A 79 -0.04 -9.59 6.30
N PHE A 80 -0.29 -8.63 5.40
CA PHE A 80 -0.02 -8.77 3.97
C PHE A 80 1.48 -8.96 3.69
N ALA A 81 2.32 -8.21 4.41
CA ALA A 81 3.77 -8.26 4.23
C ALA A 81 4.35 -9.63 4.58
N GLU A 82 3.99 -10.20 5.74
CA GLU A 82 4.44 -11.54 6.13
C GLU A 82 3.96 -12.62 5.15
N ALA A 83 2.71 -12.51 4.69
CA ALA A 83 2.17 -13.42 3.70
C ALA A 83 2.93 -13.33 2.37
N LEU A 84 3.26 -12.11 1.92
CA LEU A 84 4.00 -11.86 0.70
C LEU A 84 5.43 -12.40 0.78
N GLU A 85 6.13 -12.19 1.90
CA GLU A 85 7.45 -12.77 2.12
C GLU A 85 7.42 -14.29 2.09
N TYR A 86 6.42 -14.91 2.71
CA TYR A 86 6.27 -16.37 2.66
C TYR A 86 6.05 -16.86 1.22
N LEU A 87 5.22 -16.16 0.44
CA LEU A 87 5.00 -16.48 -0.98
C LEU A 87 6.28 -16.37 -1.80
N ARG A 88 7.17 -15.41 -1.51
CA ARG A 88 8.49 -15.27 -2.17
C ARG A 88 9.44 -16.42 -1.86
N SER A 89 9.33 -17.01 -0.67
CA SER A 89 10.11 -18.18 -0.27
C SER A 89 9.61 -19.49 -0.91
N MET A 90 8.43 -19.50 -1.55
CA MET A 90 7.91 -20.69 -2.23
C MET A 90 8.43 -20.78 -3.66
N GLU A 91 8.69 -22.00 -4.15
CA GLU A 91 9.04 -22.23 -5.56
C GLU A 91 7.91 -21.75 -6.49
N THR A 92 6.65 -22.05 -6.12
CA THR A 92 5.47 -21.50 -6.76
C THR A 92 4.57 -20.89 -5.70
N ALA A 93 4.48 -19.55 -5.68
CA ALA A 93 3.59 -18.83 -4.79
C ALA A 93 2.14 -19.27 -4.99
N LYS A 94 1.48 -19.70 -3.92
CA LYS A 94 0.09 -20.12 -3.94
C LYS A 94 -0.69 -19.44 -2.83
N TRP A 95 -1.87 -18.91 -3.14
CA TRP A 95 -2.69 -18.20 -2.16
C TRP A 95 -4.17 -18.46 -2.36
N ARG A 96 -4.97 -18.16 -1.34
CA ARG A 96 -6.42 -18.20 -1.44
C ARG A 96 -6.97 -16.89 -1.97
N ARG A 97 -7.92 -16.98 -2.91
CA ARG A 97 -8.72 -15.84 -3.37
C ARG A 97 -10.18 -16.25 -3.61
N PRO A 98 -11.13 -15.31 -3.56
CA PRO A 98 -12.47 -15.54 -4.09
C PRO A 98 -12.43 -15.68 -5.62
N ASN A 99 -13.24 -16.58 -6.16
CA ASN A 99 -13.51 -16.70 -7.58
C ASN A 99 -14.71 -15.83 -7.98
N PRO A 100 -15.00 -15.66 -9.28
CA PRO A 100 -16.17 -14.87 -9.74
C PRO A 100 -17.51 -15.36 -9.19
N SER A 101 -17.60 -16.64 -8.80
CA SER A 101 -18.77 -17.24 -8.16
C SER A 101 -18.81 -17.06 -6.64
N GLY A 102 -17.88 -16.31 -6.04
CA GLY A 102 -17.79 -16.04 -4.59
C GLY A 102 -17.17 -17.17 -3.76
N ASN A 103 -16.72 -18.26 -4.38
CA ASN A 103 -16.08 -19.38 -3.70
C ASN A 103 -14.58 -19.10 -3.55
N TRP A 104 -14.03 -19.38 -2.37
CA TRP A 104 -12.60 -19.22 -2.13
C TRP A 104 -11.84 -20.44 -2.63
N GLY A 105 -10.84 -20.25 -3.49
CA GLY A 105 -9.98 -21.31 -4.03
C GLY A 105 -8.50 -20.99 -3.86
N ILE A 106 -7.64 -22.01 -3.93
CA ILE A 106 -6.19 -21.81 -3.99
C ILE A 106 -5.79 -21.62 -5.44
N VAL A 107 -4.96 -20.61 -5.71
CA VAL A 107 -4.43 -20.31 -7.03
C VAL A 107 -2.92 -20.23 -6.99
N SER A 108 -2.28 -20.49 -8.13
CA SER A 108 -0.83 -20.47 -8.30
C SER A 108 -0.40 -19.21 -9.04
N ALA A 109 0.75 -18.66 -8.67
CA ALA A 109 1.42 -17.60 -9.39
C ALA A 109 1.91 -18.13 -10.74
N VAL A 110 1.72 -17.34 -11.78
CA VAL A 110 2.33 -17.55 -13.10
C VAL A 110 3.39 -16.49 -13.42
N ARG A 111 3.31 -15.33 -12.76
CA ARG A 111 4.28 -14.24 -12.89
C ARG A 111 4.30 -13.40 -11.63
N TRP A 112 5.36 -12.62 -11.45
CA TRP A 112 5.48 -11.59 -10.42
C TRP A 112 5.55 -10.24 -11.11
N ASP A 113 4.68 -9.31 -10.71
CA ASP A 113 4.57 -8.00 -11.33
C ASP A 113 4.24 -6.94 -10.27
N LYS A 114 4.37 -5.67 -10.61
CA LYS A 114 4.17 -4.57 -9.66
C LYS A 114 2.69 -4.49 -9.29
N LEU A 115 2.39 -4.34 -8.01
CA LEU A 115 1.02 -4.12 -7.54
C LEU A 115 0.53 -2.75 -8.02
N ARG A 116 -0.20 -2.72 -9.13
CA ARG A 116 -0.84 -1.49 -9.63
C ARG A 116 -2.09 -1.22 -8.79
N LYS A 117 -2.13 -0.04 -8.16
CA LYS A 117 -3.23 0.45 -7.32
C LYS A 117 -4.48 0.78 -8.12
#